data_AF-G7ET33-F1
#
_entry.id   AF-G7ET33-F1
#
_cell.length_a   1.000
_cell.length_b   1.000
_cell.length_c   1.000
_cell.angle_alpha   90.00
_cell.angle_beta   90.00
_cell.angle_gamma   90.00
#
_symmetry.space_group_name_H-M   'P 1'
#
loop_
_entity.id
_entity.type
_entity.pdbx_description
1 polymer ?
#
loop_
_entity_poly.entity_id
_entity_poly.type
_entity_poly.pdbx_seq_one_letter_code
_entity_poly.pdbx_strand_id
1 'polypeptide(L)' 'MLTDSVLLVGDACFAKGQYRQFADSLYILKDDAAARGISLNLNDKAISYDEFVTLSLSSKQSITW' A
#
# COMPACT_ATOMS: atom_id res chain seq x y z
N MET A 1 -9.38 18.03 -3.21
CA MET A 1 -8.76 17.78 -1.90
C MET A 1 -7.49 16.98 -2.15
N LEU A 2 -6.38 17.33 -1.51
CA LEU A 2 -5.12 16.56 -1.59
C LEU A 2 -5.27 15.36 -0.65
N THR A 3 -5.59 14.19 -1.20
CA THR A 3 -5.68 12.95 -0.43
C THR A 3 -4.37 12.21 -0.59
N ASP A 4 -3.56 12.24 0.47
CA ASP A 4 -2.33 11.45 0.51
C ASP A 4 -2.68 9.96 0.44
N SER A 5 -1.77 9.19 -0.17
CA SER A 5 -1.89 7.74 -0.27
C SER A 5 -0.77 7.09 0.54
N VAL A 6 -1.10 6.02 1.24
CA VAL A 6 -0.14 5.20 1.97
C VAL A 6 0.01 3.89 1.22
N LEU A 7 1.24 3.48 0.94
CA LEU A 7 1.56 2.17 0.39
C LEU A 7 2.38 1.38 1.40
N LEU A 8 1.90 0.19 1.77
CA LEU A 8 2.67 -0.75 2.58
C LEU A 8 3.51 -1.65 1.67
N VAL A 9 4.81 -1.64 1.91
CA VAL A 9 5.80 -2.49 1.26
C VAL A 9 6.57 -3.29 2.31
N GLY A 10 7.19 -4.39 1.89
CA GLY A 10 7.98 -5.23 2.76
C GLY A 10 7.21 -5.71 3.99
N ASP A 11 7.87 -5.67 5.14
CA ASP A 11 7.30 -6.14 6.41
C ASP A 11 6.17 -5.23 6.91
N ALA A 12 6.08 -3.99 6.41
CA ALA A 12 4.98 -3.09 6.76
C ALA A 12 3.61 -3.65 6.36
N CYS A 13 3.54 -4.61 5.43
CA CYS A 13 2.31 -5.30 5.06
C CYS A 13 1.61 -5.97 6.25
N PHE A 14 2.34 -6.40 7.29
CA PHE A 14 1.74 -6.97 8.51
C PHE A 14 0.86 -5.94 9.26
N ALA A 15 1.17 -4.66 9.12
CA ALA A 15 0.46 -3.56 9.78
C ALA A 15 -0.81 -3.11 9.04
N LYS A 16 -1.25 -3.80 7.97
CA LYS A 16 -2.41 -3.39 7.16
C LYS A 16 -3.68 -3.11 7.97
N GLY A 17 -3.92 -3.89 9.03
CA GLY A 17 -5.06 -3.67 9.93
C GLY A 17 -4.97 -2.35 10.69
N GLN A 18 -3.78 -2.01 11.18
CA GLN A 18 -3.52 -0.78 11.92
C GLN A 18 -3.59 0.46 11.02
N TYR A 19 -3.10 0.39 9.79
CA TYR A 19 -3.09 1.55 8.89
C TYR A 19 -4.44 1.86 8.25
N ARG A 20 -5.36 0.87 8.14
CA ARG A 20 -6.71 1.08 7.58
C ARG A 20 -7.54 2.14 8.29
N GLN A 21 -7.33 2.34 9.59
CA GLN A 21 -8.04 3.35 10.38
C GLN A 21 -7.40 4.75 10.27
N PHE A 22 -6.18 4.86 9.73
CA PHE A 22 -5.43 6.11 9.69
C PHE A 22 -5.26 6.67 8.28
N ALA A 23 -5.56 5.89 7.25
CA ALA A 23 -5.37 6.27 5.85
C ALA A 23 -6.65 6.06 5.04
N ASP A 24 -7.14 7.13 4.41
CA ASP A 24 -8.27 7.09 3.47
C ASP A 24 -7.96 6.24 2.22
N SER A 25 -6.69 6.30 1.79
CA SER A 25 -6.16 5.56 0.64
C SER A 25 -4.96 4.72 1.06
N LEU A 26 -5.24 3.52 1.60
CA LEU A 26 -4.22 2.52 1.91
C LEU A 26 -4.10 1.49 0.78
N TYR A 27 -2.91 1.39 0.20
CA TYR A 27 -2.50 0.36 -0.75
C TYR A 27 -1.55 -0.64 -0.09
N ILE A 28 -1.53 -1.85 -0.61
CA ILE A 28 -0.63 -2.93 -0.14
C ILE A 28 0.06 -3.53 -1.35
N LEU A 29 1.39 -3.65 -1.30
CA LEU A 29 2.11 -4.31 -2.38
C LEU A 29 1.82 -5.81 -2.37
N LYS A 30 1.17 -6.28 -3.44
CA LYS A 30 0.63 -7.63 -3.53
C LYS A 30 1.71 -8.70 -3.41
N ASP A 31 2.83 -8.50 -4.11
CA ASP A 31 3.92 -9.47 -4.15
C ASP A 31 4.62 -9.59 -2.79
N ASP A 32 4.76 -8.49 -2.07
CA ASP A 32 5.36 -8.48 -0.73
C ASP A 32 4.46 -9.13 0.32
N ALA A 33 3.14 -8.91 0.23
CA ALA A 33 2.16 -9.61 1.06
C ALA A 33 2.18 -11.12 0.78
N ALA A 34 2.23 -11.52 -0.49
CA ALA A 34 2.29 -12.92 -0.89
C ALA A 34 3.59 -13.59 -0.40
N ALA A 35 4.75 -12.94 -0.57
CA ALA A 35 6.03 -13.45 -0.10
C ALA A 35 6.09 -13.67 1.43
N ARG A 36 5.25 -12.95 2.18
CA ARG A 36 5.13 -13.04 3.65
C ARG A 36 3.98 -13.92 4.13
N GLY A 37 3.25 -14.56 3.23
CA GLY A 37 2.09 -15.38 3.57
C GLY A 37 0.91 -14.57 4.15
N ILE A 38 0.85 -13.26 3.88
CA ILE A 38 -0.22 -12.38 4.38
C ILE A 38 -1.44 -12.54 3.47
N SER A 39 -2.55 -13.02 4.04
CA SER A 39 -3.81 -13.12 3.31
C SER A 39 -4.46 -11.74 3.10
N LEU A 40 -4.70 -11.40 1.83
CA LEU A 40 -5.43 -10.21 1.42
C LEU A 40 -6.90 -10.58 1.15
N ASN A 41 -7.81 -9.69 1.53
CA ASN A 41 -9.24 -9.85 1.29
C ASN A 41 -9.76 -8.82 0.27
N LEU A 42 -11.04 -8.91 -0.12
CA LEU A 42 -11.64 -8.02 -1.12
C LEU A 42 -11.61 -6.53 -0.75
N ASN A 43 -11.43 -6.21 0.55
CA ASN A 43 -11.32 -4.82 1.02
C ASN A 43 -9.87 -4.32 1.06
N ASP A 44 -8.88 -5.17 0.79
CA ASP A 44 -7.49 -4.77 0.63
C ASP A 44 -7.27 -4.22 -0.79
N LYS A 45 -6.83 -2.96 -0.89
CA LYS A 45 -6.40 -2.37 -2.18
C LYS A 45 -4.98 -2.84 -2.50
N ALA A 46 -4.87 -4.10 -2.93
CA ALA A 46 -3.61 -4.70 -3.34
C ALA A 46 -3.18 -4.18 -4.71
N ILE A 47 -1.93 -3.76 -4.86
CA ILE A 47 -1.37 -3.29 -6.12
C ILE A 47 -0.11 -4.06 -6.51
N SER A 48 0.17 -4.17 -7.81
CA SER A 48 1.41 -4.71 -8.36
C SER A 48 2.56 -3.70 -8.30
N TYR A 49 3.77 -4.15 -8.64
CA TYR A 49 4.92 -3.24 -8.82
C TYR A 49 4.70 -2.22 -9.96
N ASP A 50 4.05 -2.61 -11.06
CA ASP A 50 3.76 -1.68 -12.17
C ASP A 50 2.78 -0.57 -11.73
N GLU A 51 1.80 -0.93 -10.92
CA GLU A 51 0.86 0.02 -10.32
C GLU A 51 1.54 0.91 -9.28
N PHE A 52 2.50 0.39 -8.50
CA PHE A 52 3.32 1.20 -7.60
C PHE A 52 4.15 2.24 -8.36
N VAL A 53 4.81 1.85 -9.46
CA VAL A 53 5.55 2.81 -10.31
C VAL A 53 4.60 3.91 -10.80
N THR A 54 3.43 3.53 -11.31
CA THR A 54 2.40 4.49 -11.76
C THR A 54 1.93 5.41 -10.63
N LEU A 55 1.72 4.88 -9.42
CA LEU A 55 1.33 5.65 -8.23
C LEU A 55 2.42 6.65 -7.84
N SER A 56 3.69 6.24 -7.87
CA SER A 56 4.83 7.12 -7.55
C SER A 56 4.99 8.26 -8.57
N LEU A 57 4.81 7.99 -9.86
CA LEU A 57 4.91 8.99 -10.94
C LEU A 57 3.75 10.00 -10.92
N SER A 58 2.58 9.58 -10.45
CA SER A 58 1.41 10.46 -10.31
C SER A 58 1.38 11.24 -9.00
N SER A 59 2.23 10.86 -8.04
CA SER A 59 2.37 11.55 -6.76
C SER A 59 3.28 12.76 -6.89
N LYS A 60 2.89 13.91 -6.32
CA LYS A 60 3.73 15.13 -6.33
C LYS A 60 4.99 14.99 -5.48
N GLN A 61 4.92 14.17 -4.44
CA GLN A 61 6.00 13.90 -3.50
C GLN A 61 5.83 12.49 -2.96
N SER A 62 6.95 11.83 -2.61
CA SER A 62 6.96 10.57 -1.90
C SER A 62 7.77 10.72 -0.61
N ILE A 63 7.32 10.06 0.46
CA ILE A 63 8.03 9.98 1.75
C ILE A 63 8.17 8.50 2.08
N THR A 64 9.40 8.05 2.30
CA THR A 64 9.73 6.69 2.70
C THR A 64 10.13 6.66 4.17
N TRP A 65 9.61 5.69 4.91
CA TRP A 65 9.85 5.47 6.33
C TRP A 65 10.61 4.17 6.57
#